data_AF-A0A833UC56-F1
#
_entry.id   AF-A0A833UC56-F1
#
_cell.length_a   1.000
_cell.length_b   1.000
_cell.length_c   1.000
_cell.angle_alpha   90.00
_cell.angle_beta   90.00
_cell.angle_gamma   90.00
#
_symmetry.space_group_name_H-M   'P 1'
#
loop_
_entity.id
_entity.type
_entity.pdbx_description
1 polymer ?
#
loop_
_entity_poly.entity_id
_entity_poly.type
_entity_poly.pdbx_seq_one_letter_code
_entity_poly.pdbx_strand_id
1 'polypeptide(L)'
;MRHKILIALAYLVVALVEIFSTDAQGKDPASSWFSVLKLYYWHWLVAASVLIVYLAVIYGTYVPDWKFTVLNRNSTVEMTVACGMSGKLDPPCNAVGYIDRLVLGLNHMYQHPAWKRSKACTDNSPYEGPFRSDAPSWCYAPFEPEGVLRSVKIISNSFHFDEHWNSCLESRF
;
A
#
# COMPACT_ATOMS: atom_id res chain seq x y z
N MET A 1 -15.21 -15.60 -2.87
CA MET A 1 -16.09 -14.79 -3.76
C MET A 1 -15.66 -13.32 -3.86
N ARG A 2 -15.27 -12.64 -2.76
CA ARG A 2 -14.78 -11.24 -2.77
C ARG A 2 -13.57 -10.97 -3.70
N HIS A 3 -12.59 -11.87 -3.77
CA HIS A 3 -11.42 -11.68 -4.65
C HIS A 3 -11.76 -11.74 -6.16
N LYS A 4 -12.82 -12.46 -6.56
CA LYS A 4 -13.20 -12.58 -7.98
C LYS A 4 -13.84 -11.30 -8.53
N ILE A 5 -14.54 -10.55 -7.69
CA ILE A 5 -15.19 -9.28 -8.05
C ILE A 5 -14.15 -8.20 -8.35
N LEU A 6 -13.08 -8.13 -7.56
CA LEU A 6 -11.99 -7.16 -7.74
C LEU A 6 -11.23 -7.42 -9.05
N ILE A 7 -10.98 -8.69 -9.37
CA ILE A 7 -10.33 -9.09 -10.62
C ILE A 7 -11.21 -8.73 -11.83
N ALA A 8 -12.52 -9.04 -11.77
CA ALA A 8 -13.44 -8.71 -12.85
C ALA A 8 -13.58 -7.19 -13.09
N LEU A 9 -13.61 -6.40 -12.02
CA LEU A 9 -13.61 -4.93 -12.11
C LEU A 9 -12.30 -4.39 -12.71
N ALA A 10 -11.15 -4.97 -12.35
CA ALA A 10 -9.87 -4.59 -12.93
C ALA A 10 -9.84 -4.86 -14.45
N TYR A 11 -10.30 -6.04 -14.90
CA TYR A 11 -10.40 -6.35 -16.33
C TYR A 11 -11.39 -5.45 -17.07
N LEU A 12 -12.51 -5.08 -16.44
CA LEU A 12 -13.49 -4.17 -17.03
C LEU A 12 -12.90 -2.76 -17.22
N VAL A 13 -12.15 -2.25 -16.24
CA VAL A 13 -11.47 -0.95 -16.35
C VAL A 13 -10.40 -0.98 -17.44
N VAL A 14 -9.60 -2.05 -17.51
CA VAL A 14 -8.58 -2.22 -18.57
C VAL A 14 -9.22 -2.29 -19.96
N ALA A 15 -10.29 -3.06 -20.13
CA ALA A 15 -11.00 -3.18 -21.41
C ALA A 15 -11.61 -1.85 -21.86
N LEU A 16 -12.18 -1.06 -20.93
CA LEU A 16 -12.70 0.26 -21.25
C LEU A 16 -11.58 1.22 -21.70
N VAL A 17 -10.42 1.18 -21.03
CA VAL A 17 -9.24 1.98 -21.40
C VAL A 17 -8.76 1.61 -22.82
N GLU A 18 -8.68 0.33 -23.16
CA GLU A 18 -8.31 -0.10 -24.52
C GLU A 18 -9.31 0.40 -25.57
N ILE A 19 -10.62 0.24 -25.32
CA ILE A 19 -11.68 0.66 -26.26
C ILE A 19 -11.62 2.17 -26.53
N PHE A 20 -11.47 2.99 -25.49
CA PHE A 20 -11.37 4.44 -25.65
C PHE A 20 -10.02 4.88 -26.26
N SER A 21 -8.96 4.08 -26.11
CA SER A 21 -7.66 4.35 -26.73
C SER A 21 -7.66 4.10 -28.23
N THR A 22 -8.35 3.05 -28.70
CA THR A 22 -8.45 2.70 -30.11
C THR A 22 -9.30 3.69 -30.90
N ASP A 23 -10.39 4.21 -30.33
CA ASP A 23 -11.28 5.17 -31.01
C ASP A 23 -10.56 6.51 -31.32
N ALA A 24 -9.60 6.90 -30.48
CA ALA A 24 -8.79 8.10 -30.68
C ALA A 24 -7.80 8.00 -31.86
N GLN A 25 -7.65 6.84 -32.49
CA GLN A 25 -6.68 6.59 -33.58
C GLN A 25 -7.19 7.01 -34.98
N GLY A 26 -8.47 7.36 -35.12
CA GLY A 26 -9.13 7.59 -36.42
C GLY A 26 -8.98 8.96 -37.08
N LYS A 27 -8.05 9.85 -36.66
CA LYS A 27 -7.83 11.16 -37.32
C LYS A 27 -6.34 11.50 -37.48
N ASP A 28 -5.92 11.46 -38.75
CA ASP A 28 -4.70 11.86 -39.48
C ASP A 28 -3.47 12.49 -38.79
N PRO A 29 -2.26 12.32 -39.40
CA PRO A 29 -0.97 12.33 -38.74
C PRO A 29 -0.28 13.70 -38.86
N ALA A 30 -0.56 14.61 -37.93
CA ALA A 30 0.20 15.85 -37.79
C ALA A 30 0.75 15.95 -36.37
N SER A 31 1.82 15.21 -36.06
CA SER A 31 2.87 15.57 -35.08
C SER A 31 3.54 14.33 -34.45
N SER A 32 4.82 14.13 -34.75
CA SER A 32 5.62 13.08 -34.12
C SER A 32 5.80 13.29 -32.60
N TRP A 33 5.54 14.50 -32.09
CA TRP A 33 5.57 14.81 -30.66
C TRP A 33 4.25 14.49 -29.94
N PHE A 34 3.07 14.79 -30.53
CA PHE A 34 1.81 14.49 -29.84
C PHE A 34 1.46 13.00 -29.89
N SER A 35 2.00 12.23 -30.83
CA SER A 35 1.77 10.77 -30.88
C SER A 35 2.31 10.06 -29.62
N VAL A 36 3.50 10.44 -29.16
CA VAL A 36 4.11 9.93 -27.91
C VAL A 36 3.32 10.39 -26.69
N LEU A 37 2.90 11.66 -26.66
CA LEU A 37 2.04 12.19 -25.59
C LEU A 37 0.68 11.47 -25.55
N LYS A 38 0.10 11.10 -26.70
CA LYS A 38 -1.19 10.41 -26.80
C LYS A 38 -1.10 8.95 -26.36
N LEU A 39 0.00 8.27 -26.70
CA LEU A 39 0.29 6.90 -26.27
C LEU A 39 0.47 6.82 -24.75
N TYR A 40 1.12 7.84 -24.17
CA TYR A 40 1.43 7.90 -22.74
C TYR A 40 0.33 8.57 -21.91
N TYR A 41 -0.60 9.30 -22.53
CA TYR A 41 -1.74 9.96 -21.87
C TYR A 41 -2.62 8.97 -21.10
N TRP A 42 -2.90 7.80 -21.68
CA TRP A 42 -3.68 6.77 -21.00
C TRP A 42 -2.94 6.15 -19.81
N HIS A 43 -1.63 5.96 -19.91
CA HIS A 43 -0.80 5.55 -18.78
C HIS A 43 -0.85 6.57 -17.64
N TRP A 44 -0.72 7.86 -17.94
CA TRP A 44 -0.87 8.94 -16.95
C TRP A 44 -2.26 8.99 -16.33
N LEU A 45 -3.33 8.83 -17.13
CA LEU A 45 -4.69 8.80 -16.62
C LEU A 45 -4.92 7.62 -15.68
N VAL A 46 -4.45 6.42 -16.04
CA VAL A 46 -4.54 5.23 -15.18
C VAL A 46 -3.73 5.45 -13.91
N ALA A 47 -2.48 5.91 -14.02
CA ALA A 47 -1.63 6.19 -12.87
C ALA A 47 -2.25 7.24 -11.93
N ALA A 48 -2.79 8.33 -12.48
CA ALA A 48 -3.49 9.37 -11.72
C ALA A 48 -4.75 8.81 -11.04
N SER A 49 -5.52 7.96 -11.72
CA SER A 49 -6.71 7.33 -11.14
C SER A 49 -6.35 6.42 -9.97
N VAL A 50 -5.31 5.59 -10.10
CA VAL A 50 -4.80 4.70 -9.06
C VAL A 50 -4.29 5.52 -7.87
N LEU A 51 -3.55 6.59 -8.13
CA LEU A 51 -3.05 7.50 -7.10
C LEU A 51 -4.20 8.15 -6.33
N ILE A 52 -5.23 8.66 -7.02
CA ILE A 52 -6.40 9.28 -6.37
C ILE A 52 -7.12 8.26 -5.49
N VAL A 53 -7.39 7.06 -6.00
CA VAL A 53 -8.03 6.00 -5.21
C VAL A 53 -7.17 5.62 -4.01
N TYR A 54 -5.86 5.48 -4.19
CA TYR A 54 -4.93 5.18 -3.11
C TYR A 54 -4.91 6.25 -2.02
N LEU A 55 -4.87 7.53 -2.40
CA LEU A 55 -4.94 8.65 -1.46
C LEU A 55 -6.31 8.67 -0.75
N ALA A 56 -7.40 8.47 -1.48
CA ALA A 56 -8.75 8.41 -0.91
C ALA A 56 -8.87 7.29 0.13
N VAL A 57 -8.29 6.10 -0.14
CA VAL A 57 -8.28 4.99 0.82
C VAL A 57 -7.44 5.35 2.05
N ILE A 58 -6.23 5.88 1.88
CA ILE A 58 -5.33 6.17 3.02
C ILE A 58 -5.87 7.28 3.92
N TYR A 59 -6.40 8.35 3.32
CA TYR A 59 -6.86 9.51 4.08
C TYR A 59 -8.33 9.42 4.49
N GLY A 60 -9.16 8.72 3.72
CA GLY A 60 -10.59 8.58 3.96
C GLY A 60 -10.97 7.38 4.84
N THR A 61 -10.10 6.38 5.01
CA THR A 61 -10.41 5.25 5.88
C THR A 61 -10.24 5.64 7.35
N TYR A 62 -11.33 5.51 8.10
CA TYR A 62 -11.31 5.63 9.55
C TYR A 62 -10.71 4.38 10.20
N VAL A 63 -9.71 4.57 11.05
CA VAL A 63 -9.03 3.48 11.77
C VAL A 63 -9.55 3.43 13.22
N PRO A 64 -10.36 2.42 13.57
CA PRO A 64 -10.84 2.24 14.93
C PRO A 64 -9.75 1.70 15.84
N ASP A 65 -9.99 1.83 17.15
CA ASP A 65 -9.18 1.17 18.17
C ASP A 65 -9.23 -0.34 17.98
N TRP A 66 -8.10 -1.00 18.20
CA TRP A 66 -7.98 -2.44 17.99
C TRP A 66 -7.22 -3.09 19.15
N LYS A 67 -7.48 -4.38 19.34
CA LYS A 67 -6.96 -5.15 20.46
C LYS A 67 -6.17 -6.35 19.98
N PHE A 68 -5.17 -6.73 20.75
CA PHE A 68 -4.37 -7.91 20.48
C PHE A 68 -3.94 -8.56 21.79
N THR A 69 -3.67 -9.86 21.71
CA THR A 69 -3.27 -10.66 22.87
C THR A 69 -1.78 -10.96 22.81
N VAL A 70 -1.08 -10.73 23.91
CA VAL A 70 0.35 -11.07 24.07
C VAL A 70 0.46 -12.21 25.06
N LEU A 71 1.26 -13.23 24.72
CA LEU A 71 1.58 -14.31 25.64
C LEU A 71 2.67 -13.85 26.62
N ASN A 72 2.36 -13.81 27.91
CA ASN A 72 3.31 -13.48 28.96
C ASN A 72 3.45 -14.64 29.94
N ARG A 73 4.58 -15.36 29.83
CA ARG A 73 5.12 -16.46 30.67
C ARG A 73 4.14 -17.59 31.07
N ASN A 74 2.95 -17.31 31.60
CA ASN A 74 1.87 -18.24 31.94
C ASN A 74 0.44 -17.67 31.73
N SER A 75 0.29 -16.47 31.16
CA SER A 75 -1.02 -15.81 30.98
C SER A 75 -1.09 -15.03 29.66
N THR A 76 -2.28 -14.94 29.09
CA THR A 76 -2.55 -14.14 27.89
C THR A 76 -3.05 -12.76 28.34
N VAL A 77 -2.31 -11.71 28.01
CA VAL A 77 -2.67 -10.33 28.34
C VAL A 77 -3.26 -9.67 27.10
N GLU A 78 -4.49 -9.16 27.21
CA GLU A 78 -5.13 -8.35 26.16
C GLU A 78 -4.65 -6.90 26.26
N MET A 79 -4.04 -6.39 25.19
CA MET A 79 -3.61 -5.00 25.06
C MET A 79 -4.45 -4.29 24.01
N THR A 80 -4.77 -3.02 24.25
CA THR A 80 -5.54 -2.18 23.33
C THR A 80 -4.64 -1.07 22.77
N VAL A 81 -4.76 -0.80 21.47
CA VAL A 81 -4.13 0.33 20.79
C VAL A 81 -5.22 1.36 20.48
N ALA A 82 -5.10 2.54 21.08
CA ALA A 82 -5.97 3.66 20.79
C ALA A 82 -5.48 4.39 19.52
N CYS A 83 -6.32 4.43 18.51
CA CYS A 83 -6.12 5.12 17.24
C CYS A 83 -7.21 6.16 17.02
N GLY A 84 -8.47 5.72 16.97
CA GLY A 84 -9.67 6.56 16.83
C GLY A 84 -9.58 7.68 15.80
N MET A 85 -8.92 7.48 14.65
CA MET A 85 -8.59 8.58 13.72
C MET A 85 -8.43 8.14 12.26
N SER A 86 -8.46 9.11 11.34
CA SER A 86 -8.22 8.90 9.91
C SER A 86 -6.95 9.64 9.46
N GLY A 87 -6.32 9.19 8.37
CA GLY A 87 -5.23 9.94 7.72
C GLY A 87 -3.85 9.92 8.40
N LYS A 88 -3.64 9.10 9.44
CA LYS A 88 -2.28 8.83 9.93
C LYS A 88 -1.57 7.83 9.03
N LEU A 89 -0.37 8.20 8.61
CA LEU A 89 0.53 7.35 7.82
C LEU A 89 1.43 6.50 8.73
N ASP A 90 1.69 6.99 9.93
CA ASP A 90 2.55 6.33 10.90
C ASP A 90 1.86 5.08 11.48
N PRO A 91 2.59 3.96 11.59
CA PRO A 91 2.12 2.83 12.37
C PRO A 91 1.94 3.22 13.84
N PRO A 92 1.07 2.52 14.60
CA PRO A 92 0.26 1.35 14.24
C PRO A 92 -1.12 1.68 13.63
N CYS A 93 -1.47 2.97 13.58
CA CYS A 93 -2.82 3.47 13.31
C CYS A 93 -3.05 3.85 11.85
N ASN A 94 -2.24 3.34 10.93
CA ASN A 94 -2.39 3.62 9.52
C ASN A 94 -3.50 2.79 8.87
N ALA A 95 -4.12 3.36 7.82
CA ALA A 95 -5.23 2.75 7.10
C ALA A 95 -4.84 1.43 6.44
N VAL A 96 -3.61 1.34 5.90
CA VAL A 96 -3.10 0.11 5.27
C VAL A 96 -2.98 -1.00 6.30
N GLY A 97 -2.35 -0.75 7.45
CA GLY A 97 -2.22 -1.73 8.51
C GLY A 97 -3.58 -2.16 9.06
N TYR A 98 -4.58 -1.26 9.07
CA TYR A 98 -5.96 -1.63 9.39
C TYR A 98 -6.55 -2.61 8.37
N ILE A 99 -6.39 -2.36 7.07
CA ILE A 99 -6.85 -3.26 6.01
C ILE A 99 -6.12 -4.61 6.08
N ASP A 100 -4.80 -4.61 6.30
CA ASP A 100 -4.02 -5.84 6.44
C ASP A 100 -4.51 -6.68 7.63
N ARG A 101 -4.84 -6.04 8.77
CA ARG A 101 -5.46 -6.73 9.93
C ARG A 101 -6.81 -7.36 9.59
N LEU A 102 -7.62 -6.70 8.77
CA LEU A 102 -8.94 -7.22 8.37
C LEU A 102 -8.84 -8.37 7.37
N VAL A 103 -7.88 -8.31 6.43
CA VAL A 103 -7.77 -9.27 5.32
C VAL A 103 -6.95 -10.49 5.73
N LEU A 104 -5.79 -10.29 6.35
CA LEU A 104 -4.85 -11.35 6.73
C LEU A 104 -5.05 -11.82 8.16
N GLY A 105 -5.62 -10.97 9.03
CA GLY A 105 -5.72 -11.27 10.46
C GLY A 105 -4.43 -11.01 11.23
N LEU A 106 -4.54 -10.93 12.56
CA LEU A 106 -3.42 -10.62 13.46
C LEU A 106 -2.35 -11.72 13.51
N ASN A 107 -2.74 -12.97 13.27
CA ASN A 107 -1.83 -14.13 13.36
C ASN A 107 -0.79 -14.15 12.23
N HIS A 108 -1.10 -13.51 11.10
CA HIS A 108 -0.20 -13.43 9.94
C HIS A 108 0.73 -12.22 9.99
N MET A 109 0.62 -11.37 11.01
CA MET A 109 1.45 -10.18 11.14
C MET A 109 2.83 -10.50 11.71
N TYR A 110 3.84 -9.83 11.16
CA TYR A 110 5.21 -9.98 11.62
C TYR A 110 5.34 -9.51 13.08
N GLN A 111 5.86 -10.39 13.93
CA GLN A 111 5.89 -10.20 15.38
C GLN A 111 7.08 -9.34 15.86
N HIS A 112 8.07 -9.06 15.01
CA HIS A 112 9.28 -8.32 15.40
C HIS A 112 9.50 -7.03 14.58
N PRO A 113 8.50 -6.12 14.48
CA PRO A 113 8.61 -4.94 13.64
C PRO A 113 9.74 -3.99 14.11
N ALA A 114 10.32 -3.27 13.16
CA ALA A 114 11.48 -2.41 13.39
C ALA A 114 11.30 -1.35 14.48
N TRP A 115 10.08 -0.84 14.68
CA TRP A 115 9.81 0.15 15.72
C TRP A 115 9.95 -0.38 17.15
N LYS A 116 10.02 -1.70 17.36
CA LYS A 116 10.34 -2.27 18.68
C LYS A 116 11.70 -1.81 19.19
N ARG A 117 12.58 -1.40 18.27
CA ARG A 117 13.91 -0.83 18.51
C ARG A 117 13.89 0.68 18.74
N SER A 118 12.73 1.32 18.66
CA SER A 118 12.62 2.78 18.83
C SER A 118 12.86 3.19 20.28
N LYS A 119 13.35 4.42 20.49
CA LYS A 119 13.55 5.01 21.82
C LYS A 119 12.28 5.08 22.68
N ALA A 120 11.11 5.02 22.04
CA ALA A 120 9.82 4.97 22.74
C ALA A 120 9.56 3.60 23.37
N CYS A 121 10.16 2.53 22.83
CA CYS A 121 9.93 1.16 23.28
C CYS A 121 11.09 0.62 24.12
N THR A 122 12.34 0.96 23.80
CA THR A 122 13.54 0.42 24.45
C THR A 122 14.59 1.49 24.67
N ASP A 123 15.30 1.42 25.79
CA ASP A 123 16.45 2.28 26.08
C ASP A 123 17.69 1.89 25.26
N ASN A 124 17.71 0.68 24.70
CA ASN A 124 18.83 0.16 23.90
C ASN A 124 18.77 0.57 22.41
N SER A 125 17.86 1.48 22.04
CA SER A 125 17.74 1.99 20.67
C SER A 125 19.12 2.44 20.13
N PRO A 126 19.54 2.01 18.94
CA PRO A 126 18.75 1.42 17.85
C PRO A 126 18.67 -0.12 17.86
N TYR A 127 19.16 -0.78 18.91
CA TYR A 127 19.15 -2.23 19.05
C TYR A 127 17.89 -2.71 19.77
N GLU A 128 17.57 -3.99 19.59
CA GLU A 128 16.53 -4.63 20.40
C GLU A 128 16.99 -4.75 21.86
N GLY A 129 16.06 -4.55 22.76
CA GLY A 129 16.29 -4.65 24.19
C GLY A 129 14.98 -4.94 24.92
N PRO A 130 15.04 -5.11 26.25
CA PRO A 130 13.84 -5.20 27.05
C PRO A 130 12.99 -3.95 26.84
N PHE A 131 11.68 -4.13 26.72
CA PHE A 131 10.78 -3.00 26.67
C PHE A 131 10.83 -2.23 27.99
N ARG A 132 10.74 -0.91 27.88
CA ARG A 132 10.62 -0.03 29.06
C ARG A 132 9.37 -0.39 29.86
N SER A 133 9.42 -0.16 31.17
CA SER A 133 8.27 -0.38 32.05
C SER A 133 7.09 0.56 31.74
N ASP A 134 7.37 1.73 31.18
CA ASP A 134 6.41 2.73 30.71
C ASP A 134 6.16 2.68 29.19
N ALA A 135 6.57 1.59 28.53
CA ALA A 135 6.40 1.46 27.09
C ALA A 135 4.91 1.48 26.70
N PRO A 136 4.52 2.26 25.67
CA PRO A 136 3.14 2.30 25.22
C PRO A 136 2.71 0.96 24.62
N SER A 137 1.41 0.65 24.68
CA SER A 137 0.88 -0.65 24.25
C SER A 137 1.21 -1.02 22.81
N TRP A 138 1.31 -0.03 21.92
CA TRP A 138 1.68 -0.26 20.52
C TRP A 138 3.12 -0.79 20.33
N CYS A 139 4.01 -0.68 21.31
CA CYS A 139 5.34 -1.31 21.25
C CYS A 139 5.25 -2.84 21.15
N TYR A 140 4.19 -3.43 21.70
CA TYR A 140 3.94 -4.87 21.66
C TYR A 140 3.15 -5.31 20.43
N ALA A 141 2.57 -4.36 19.70
CA ALA A 141 1.73 -4.63 18.55
C ALA A 141 2.53 -5.32 17.43
N PRO A 142 1.98 -6.38 16.82
CA PRO A 142 2.54 -6.94 15.60
C PRO A 142 2.25 -6.00 14.43
N PHE A 143 3.11 -6.05 13.42
CA PHE A 143 2.94 -5.24 12.22
C PHE A 143 3.67 -5.83 11.05
N GLU A 144 3.01 -5.72 9.90
CA GLU A 144 3.60 -6.12 8.64
C GLU A 144 4.21 -4.90 7.92
N PRO A 145 5.55 -4.69 7.97
CA PRO A 145 6.25 -3.70 7.16
C PRO A 145 6.08 -3.86 5.64
N GLU A 146 5.67 -5.03 5.16
CA GLU A 146 5.55 -5.40 3.75
C GLU A 146 4.10 -5.43 3.21
N GLY A 147 3.11 -4.91 3.96
CA GLY A 147 1.68 -4.94 3.60
C GLY A 147 1.36 -4.39 2.20
N VAL A 148 0.08 -4.35 1.80
CA VAL A 148 -0.41 -4.00 0.43
C VAL A 148 0.33 -2.83 -0.28
N LEU A 149 0.92 -1.92 0.50
CA LEU A 149 1.92 -0.92 0.05
C LEU A 149 3.08 -1.46 -0.79
N ARG A 150 3.63 -2.65 -0.53
CA ARG A 150 4.68 -3.23 -1.38
C ARG A 150 4.13 -3.56 -2.76
N SER A 151 2.89 -4.06 -2.85
CA SER A 151 2.23 -4.29 -4.14
C SER A 151 2.01 -2.98 -4.90
N VAL A 152 1.60 -1.89 -4.21
CA VAL A 152 1.42 -0.58 -4.84
C VAL A 152 2.77 0.02 -5.29
N LYS A 153 3.82 -0.07 -4.47
CA LYS A 153 5.18 0.34 -4.86
C LYS A 153 5.72 -0.49 -6.02
N ILE A 154 5.49 -1.80 -6.02
CA ILE A 154 5.86 -2.67 -7.14
C ILE A 154 5.09 -2.26 -8.39
N ILE A 155 3.77 -2.07 -8.33
CA ILE A 155 2.98 -1.65 -9.49
C ILE A 155 3.47 -0.30 -10.02
N SER A 156 3.68 0.69 -9.16
CA SER A 156 4.21 2.00 -9.55
C SER A 156 5.62 1.89 -10.15
N ASN A 157 6.49 1.06 -9.57
CA ASN A 157 7.84 0.84 -10.08
C ASN A 157 7.83 -0.02 -11.35
N SER A 158 6.84 -0.90 -11.54
CA SER A 158 6.65 -1.70 -12.75
C SER A 158 6.20 -0.82 -13.90
N PHE A 159 5.30 0.15 -13.68
CA PHE A 159 5.01 1.17 -14.69
C PHE A 159 6.27 1.99 -15.05
N HIS A 160 7.11 2.31 -14.07
CA HIS A 160 8.39 2.99 -14.32
C HIS A 160 9.46 2.08 -14.98
N PHE A 161 9.46 0.78 -14.71
CA PHE A 161 10.34 -0.20 -15.36
C PHE A 161 9.90 -0.51 -16.79
N ASP A 162 8.59 -0.49 -17.07
CA ASP A 162 8.03 -0.63 -18.42
C ASP A 162 8.46 0.55 -19.31
N GLU A 163 8.50 1.78 -18.76
CA GLU A 163 9.05 2.95 -19.43
C GLU A 163 10.54 2.80 -19.80
N HIS A 164 11.35 2.25 -18.89
CA HIS A 164 12.78 2.04 -19.15
C HIS A 164 13.02 0.93 -20.18
N TRP A 165 12.20 -0.14 -20.15
CA TRP A 165 12.30 -1.24 -21.11
C TRP A 165 11.80 -0.86 -22.51
N ASN A 166 10.69 -0.12 -22.62
CA ASN A 166 10.17 0.38 -23.89
C ASN A 166 11.13 1.41 -24.52
N SER A 167 11.78 2.25 -23.71
CA SER A 167 12.84 3.15 -24.20
C SER A 167 14.09 2.41 -24.70
N CYS A 168 14.37 1.20 -24.18
CA CYS A 168 15.46 0.33 -24.66
C CYS A 168 15.07 -0.52 -25.88
N LEU A 169 13.79 -0.79 -26.10
CA LEU A 169 13.28 -1.48 -27.30
C LEU A 169 13.21 -0.54 -28.52
N GLU A 170 12.81 0.72 -28.31
CA GLU A 170 12.75 1.75 -29.37
C GLU A 170 14.15 2.22 -29.84
N SER A 171 15.21 1.91 -29.09
CA SER A 171 16.61 2.18 -29.46
C SER A 171 17.28 1.01 -30.17
N ARG A 172 16.54 -0.04 -30.52
CA ARG A 172 17.02 -1.21 -31.26
C ARG A 172 16.18 -1.55 -32.51
N PHE A 173 15.56 -0.54 -33.12
CA PHE A 173 15.07 -0.56 -34.50
C PHE A 173 15.36 0.78 -35.19
#